data_AF-A0A3N0HYT4-F1
#
_entry.id   AF-A0A3N0HYT4-F1
#
_cell.length_a   1.000
_cell.length_b   1.000
_cell.length_c   1.000
_cell.angle_alpha   90.00
_cell.angle_beta   90.00
_cell.angle_gamma   90.00
#
_symmetry.space_group_name_H-M   'P 1'
#
loop_
_entity.id
_entity.type
_entity.pdbx_description
1 polymer ?
#
loop_
_entity_poly.entity_id
_entity_poly.type
_entity_poly.pdbx_seq_one_letter_code
_entity_poly.pdbx_strand_id
1 'polypeptide(L)'
;MTRQQEFEKVNELMEENFWRADCGLFDDPNIVNDEMFTLFKGEYFELLICCDYGYFEVFGTTEEEFAELEKRYKRWQDSRLVSLVEGFA
;
A
#
# COMPACT_ATOMS: atom_id res chain seq x y z
N MET A 1 9.78 -16.76 -3.03
CA MET A 1 9.53 -16.55 -1.59
C MET A 1 8.31 -17.37 -1.22
N THR A 2 8.07 -17.72 0.04
CA THR A 2 6.75 -18.28 0.40
C THR A 2 5.69 -17.18 0.30
N ARG A 3 4.41 -17.53 0.15
CA ARG A 3 3.31 -16.54 0.18
C ARG A 3 3.42 -15.60 1.39
N GLN A 4 3.67 -16.16 2.57
CA GLN A 4 3.85 -15.37 3.80
C GLN A 4 5.01 -14.37 3.70
N GLN A 5 6.16 -14.80 3.16
CA GLN A 5 7.32 -13.92 2.97
C GLN A 5 7.04 -12.81 1.95
N GLU A 6 6.29 -13.11 0.89
CA GLU A 6 5.89 -12.08 -0.07
C GLU A 6 4.90 -11.08 0.55
N PHE A 7 3.94 -11.57 1.34
CA PHE A 7 3.00 -10.70 2.05
C PHE A 7 3.70 -9.77 3.05
N GLU A 8 4.66 -10.30 3.81
CA GLU A 8 5.54 -9.49 4.67
C GLU A 8 6.33 -8.46 3.85
N LYS A 9 6.84 -8.86 2.67
CA LYS A 9 7.58 -7.94 1.81
C LYS A 9 6.70 -6.82 1.24
N VAL A 10 5.47 -7.13 0.85
CA VAL A 10 4.48 -6.12 0.43
C VAL A 10 4.24 -5.12 1.55
N ASN A 11 4.04 -5.59 2.79
CA ASN A 11 3.86 -4.73 3.95
C ASN A 11 5.06 -3.77 4.16
N GLU A 12 6.29 -4.29 4.13
CA GLU A 12 7.51 -3.46 4.26
C GLU A 12 7.57 -2.37 3.19
N LEU A 13 7.34 -2.75 1.92
CA LEU A 13 7.44 -1.81 0.80
C LEU A 13 6.34 -0.76 0.84
N MET A 14 5.14 -1.11 1.28
CA MET A 14 4.07 -0.14 1.48
C MET A 14 4.44 0.87 2.56
N GLU A 15 5.00 0.43 3.69
CA GLU A 15 5.43 1.32 4.78
C GLU A 15 6.54 2.28 4.31
N GLU A 16 7.57 1.77 3.64
CA GLU A 16 8.70 2.55 3.12
C GLU A 16 8.26 3.63 2.10
N ASN A 17 7.21 3.33 1.32
CA ASN A 17 6.71 4.21 0.27
C ASN A 17 5.43 4.96 0.67
N PHE A 18 4.92 4.77 1.88
CA PHE A 18 3.62 5.29 2.33
C PHE A 18 3.50 6.80 2.14
N TRP A 19 4.59 7.55 2.35
CA TRP A 19 4.61 9.01 2.17
C TRP A 19 4.29 9.47 0.74
N ARG A 20 4.47 8.60 -0.27
CA ARG A 20 4.12 8.85 -1.67
C ARG A 20 2.73 8.36 -2.03
N ALA A 21 2.12 7.54 -1.19
CA ALA A 21 0.88 6.86 -1.50
C ALA A 21 -0.01 6.70 -0.26
N ASP A 22 -0.38 7.83 0.36
CA ASP A 22 -1.24 7.88 1.55
C ASP A 22 -2.71 8.18 1.24
N CYS A 23 -3.10 8.26 -0.04
CA CYS A 23 -4.45 8.64 -0.47
C CYS A 23 -5.34 7.43 -0.80
N GLY A 24 -4.79 6.23 -1.04
CA GLY A 24 -5.60 5.03 -1.28
C GLY A 24 -4.83 3.72 -1.29
N LEU A 25 -5.55 2.64 -1.02
CA LEU A 25 -5.11 1.26 -1.14
C LEU A 25 -6.24 0.47 -1.80
N PHE A 26 -5.91 -0.25 -2.87
CA PHE A 26 -6.88 -0.99 -3.68
C PHE A 26 -6.35 -2.39 -4.02
N ASP A 27 -7.25 -3.36 -4.22
CA ASP A 27 -6.97 -4.69 -4.76
C ASP A 27 -7.55 -4.90 -6.18
N ASP A 28 -8.28 -3.91 -6.68
CA ASP A 28 -8.80 -3.86 -8.04
C ASP A 28 -7.91 -3.00 -8.95
N PRO A 29 -7.75 -3.40 -10.23
CA PRO A 29 -6.92 -2.65 -11.16
C PRO A 29 -7.58 -1.34 -11.58
N ASN A 30 -6.80 -0.26 -11.61
CA ASN A 30 -7.27 1.00 -12.17
C ASN A 30 -7.62 0.87 -13.66
N ILE A 31 -8.81 1.35 -14.02
CA ILE A 31 -9.34 1.37 -15.39
C ILE A 31 -9.04 2.68 -16.13
N VAL A 32 -8.54 3.70 -15.42
CA VAL A 32 -8.30 5.06 -15.95
C VAL A 32 -6.91 5.21 -16.58
N ASN A 33 -6.10 4.14 -16.57
CA ASN A 33 -4.78 4.08 -17.18
C ASN A 33 -3.81 5.11 -16.60
N ASP A 34 -3.86 5.29 -15.27
CA ASP A 34 -2.85 6.08 -14.54
C ASP A 34 -1.47 5.43 -14.68
N GLU A 35 -0.41 6.25 -14.59
CA GLU A 35 0.96 5.74 -14.61
C GLU A 35 1.27 5.01 -13.30
N MET A 36 1.44 3.69 -13.41
CA MET A 36 1.72 2.80 -12.28
C MET A 36 3.18 2.33 -12.33
N PHE A 37 3.85 2.37 -11.17
CA PHE A 37 5.19 1.81 -11.01
C PHE A 37 5.13 0.51 -10.21
N THR A 38 5.76 -0.55 -10.69
CA THR A 38 5.87 -1.81 -9.96
C THR A 38 6.91 -1.68 -8.84
N LEU A 39 6.48 -1.82 -7.58
CA LEU A 39 7.37 -1.92 -6.43
C LEU A 39 7.76 -3.36 -6.14
N PHE A 40 6.86 -4.30 -6.38
CA PHE A 40 7.10 -5.72 -6.17
C PHE A 40 6.32 -6.58 -7.15
N LYS A 41 6.95 -7.64 -7.64
CA LYS A 41 6.31 -8.68 -8.44
C LYS A 41 6.83 -10.05 -7.98
N GLY A 42 6.02 -10.74 -7.21
CA GLY A 42 6.28 -12.07 -6.68
C GLY A 42 5.54 -13.16 -7.45
N GLU A 43 5.56 -14.36 -6.89
CA GLU A 43 4.76 -15.48 -7.40
C GLU A 43 3.28 -15.32 -7.02
N TYR A 44 3.01 -14.77 -5.84
CA TYR A 44 1.66 -14.68 -5.27
C TYR A 44 1.08 -13.27 -5.28
N PHE A 45 1.94 -12.25 -5.22
CA PHE A 45 1.51 -10.85 -5.10
C PHE A 45 2.19 -9.94 -6.10
N GLU A 46 1.50 -8.87 -6.48
CA GLU A 46 2.06 -7.73 -7.20
C GLU A 46 1.64 -6.45 -6.49
N LEU A 47 2.61 -5.57 -6.21
CA LEU A 47 2.41 -4.27 -5.59
C LEU A 47 2.80 -3.19 -6.59
N LEU A 48 1.84 -2.33 -6.92
CA LEU A 48 2.03 -1.15 -7.73
C LEU A 48 1.81 0.12 -6.90
N ILE A 49 2.43 1.21 -7.34
CA ILE A 49 2.24 2.54 -6.76
C ILE A 49 1.93 3.56 -7.87
N CYS A 50 0.90 4.38 -7.65
CA CYS A 50 0.69 5.60 -8.40
C CYS A 50 1.19 6.78 -7.58
N CYS A 51 2.33 7.37 -7.97
CA CYS A 51 2.89 8.51 -7.24
C CYS A 51 2.09 9.80 -7.48
N ASP A 52 1.50 9.95 -8.66
CA ASP A 52 0.81 11.20 -9.05
C ASP A 52 -0.52 11.39 -8.32
N TYR A 53 -1.22 10.30 -8.04
CA TYR A 53 -2.49 10.28 -7.30
C TYR A 53 -2.36 9.71 -5.89
N GLY A 54 -1.18 9.24 -5.53
CA GLY A 54 -0.82 8.85 -4.18
C GLY A 54 -1.55 7.61 -3.66
N TYR A 55 -1.56 6.52 -4.42
CA TYR A 55 -2.19 5.27 -3.97
C TYR A 55 -1.41 4.02 -4.33
N PHE A 56 -1.71 2.92 -3.64
CA PHE A 56 -1.21 1.58 -3.94
C PHE A 56 -2.28 0.69 -4.58
N GLU A 57 -1.85 -0.22 -5.43
CA GLU A 57 -2.62 -1.39 -5.86
C GLU A 57 -1.90 -2.66 -5.44
N VAL A 58 -2.61 -3.60 -4.82
CA VAL A 58 -2.08 -4.88 -4.35
C VAL A 58 -2.91 -6.02 -4.93
N PHE A 59 -2.30 -6.82 -5.80
CA PHE A 59 -2.97 -7.95 -6.41
C PHE A 59 -2.58 -9.28 -5.77
N GLY A 60 -3.49 -10.24 -5.88
CA GLY A 60 -3.26 -11.62 -5.43
C GLY A 60 -3.54 -11.86 -3.95
N THR A 61 -4.09 -10.87 -3.25
CA THR A 61 -4.58 -10.98 -1.87
C THR A 61 -5.86 -11.81 -1.79
N THR A 62 -6.01 -12.54 -0.69
CA THR A 62 -7.31 -13.00 -0.18
C THR A 62 -8.03 -11.85 0.52
N GLU A 63 -9.33 -12.02 0.79
CA GLU A 63 -10.12 -11.04 1.56
C GLU A 63 -9.51 -10.79 2.95
N GLU A 64 -9.05 -11.83 3.63
CA GLU A 64 -8.43 -11.70 4.96
C GLU A 64 -7.10 -10.94 4.93
N GLU A 65 -6.25 -11.22 3.93
CA GLU A 65 -4.98 -10.54 3.74
C GLU A 65 -5.17 -9.07 3.38
N PHE A 66 -6.14 -8.76 2.50
CA PHE A 66 -6.44 -7.38 2.13
C PHE A 66 -6.97 -6.59 3.33
N ALA A 67 -7.91 -7.16 4.09
CA ALA A 67 -8.42 -6.53 5.31
C ALA A 67 -7.30 -6.27 6.35
N GLU A 68 -6.29 -7.15 6.43
CA GLU A 68 -5.12 -6.92 7.27
C GLU A 68 -4.29 -5.73 6.77
N LEU A 69 -4.03 -5.64 5.45
CA LEU A 69 -3.32 -4.51 4.84
C LEU A 69 -4.06 -3.19 5.06
N GLU A 70 -5.37 -3.14 4.83
CA GLU A 70 -6.19 -1.95 5.07
C GLU A 70 -6.09 -1.46 6.51
N LYS A 71 -6.13 -2.38 7.48
CA LYS A 71 -5.99 -2.04 8.89
C LYS A 71 -4.61 -1.46 9.23
N ARG A 72 -3.54 -1.94 8.58
CA ARG A 72 -2.19 -1.38 8.75
C ARG A 72 -2.07 -0.02 8.07
N TYR A 73 -2.55 0.08 6.84
CA TYR A 73 -2.57 1.30 6.04
C TYR A 73 -3.29 2.44 6.76
N LYS A 74 -4.47 2.18 7.32
CA LYS A 74 -5.22 3.16 8.12
C LYS A 74 -4.45 3.63 9.37
N ARG A 75 -3.73 2.73 10.03
CA ARG A 75 -2.89 3.09 11.19
C ARG A 75 -1.74 4.03 10.79
N TRP A 76 -1.16 3.85 9.61
CA TRP A 76 -0.15 4.77 9.09
C TRP A 76 -0.74 6.14 8.75
N GLN A 77 -1.95 6.18 8.15
CA GLN A 77 -2.68 7.43 7.92
C GLN A 77 -2.94 8.20 9.22
N ASP A 78 -3.46 7.51 10.23
CA ASP A 78 -3.74 8.10 11.54
C ASP A 78 -2.46 8.62 12.22
N SER A 79 -1.36 7.84 12.15
CA SER A 79 -0.08 8.22 12.75
C SER A 79 0.53 9.47 12.10
N ARG A 80 0.45 9.58 10.77
CA ARG A 80 0.89 10.77 10.03
C ARG A 80 0.06 12.00 10.39
N LEU A 81 -1.26 11.86 10.56
CA LEU A 81 -2.13 12.95 11.01
C LEU A 81 -1.73 13.46 12.39
N VAL A 82 -1.42 12.57 13.33
CA VAL A 82 -0.92 12.95 14.66
C VAL A 82 0.40 13.72 14.55
N SER A 83 1.37 13.23 13.79
CA SER A 83 2.66 13.91 13.60
C SER A 83 2.52 15.31 12.97
N LEU A 84 1.56 15.49 12.06
CA LEU A 84 1.27 16.81 11.50
C LEU A 84 0.70 17.74 12.58
N VAL A 85 -0.32 17.32 13.32
CA VAL A 85 -0.97 18.16 14.35
C VAL A 85 0.02 18.57 15.45
N GLU A 86 0.87 17.66 15.92
CA GLU A 86 1.88 17.96 16.96
C GLU A 86 3.02 18.84 16.44
N GLY A 87 3.36 18.77 15.15
CA GLY A 87 4.35 19.64 14.52
C GLY A 87 3.89 21.08 14.31
N PHE A 88 2.58 21.35 14.45
CA PHE A 88 1.98 22.70 14.39
C PHE A 88 1.57 23.26 15.77
N ALA A 89 1.86 22.54 16.87
CA ALA A 89 1.51 22.93 18.24
C ALA A 89 2.63 23.73 18.95
#